data_AF-G5RZ65-F1
#
_entry.id   AF-G5RZ65-F1
#
_cell.length_a   1.000
_cell.length_b   1.000
_cell.length_c   1.000
_cell.angle_alpha   90.00
_cell.angle_beta   90.00
_cell.angle_gamma   90.00
#
_symmetry.space_group_name_H-M   'P 1'
#
loop_
_entity.id
_entity.type
_entity.pdbx_description
1 polymer ?
#
loop_
_entity_poly.entity_id
_entity_poly.type
_entity_poly.pdbx_seq_one_letter_code
_entity_poly.pdbx_strand_id
1 'polypeptide(L)'
;MAEMFPDYSRSRIKEWILNQRVLVNGQLCDKPKEKVLGGERVAIDAEIDEEIRFEAQDIPLDIVYEDDDILVINKPRDLVVHPGAGNPDGTVLNALLHYYPPIADVPRAGIVHRLDKDTTGLMVVAKTVPAQTRLVESLQLREITREYEAVAIGHMTAGGTVNEPISRHPTKRTHMSVHPMGKPAVTHYRIMEHFRVHTRV
;
A
#
# COMPACT_ATOMS: atom_id res chain seq x y z
N MET A 1 23.00 1.75 18.69
CA MET A 1 21.67 2.37 18.85
C MET A 1 20.59 1.72 17.99
N ALA A 2 20.67 1.67 16.65
CA ALA A 2 19.62 1.02 15.84
C ALA A 2 19.38 -0.47 16.12
N GLU A 3 20.38 -1.17 16.67
CA GLU A 3 20.23 -2.53 17.17
C GLU A 3 19.50 -2.61 18.53
N MET A 4 19.65 -1.58 19.38
CA MET A 4 18.98 -1.48 20.69
C MET A 4 17.54 -0.98 20.58
N PHE A 5 17.23 -0.22 19.53
CA PHE A 5 15.92 0.38 19.27
C PHE A 5 15.44 -0.01 17.86
N PRO A 6 15.09 -1.29 17.63
CA PRO A 6 14.77 -1.81 16.30
C PRO A 6 13.47 -1.23 15.71
N ASP A 7 12.60 -0.68 16.55
CA ASP A 7 11.34 -0.06 16.15
C ASP A 7 11.52 1.26 15.38
N TYR A 8 12.72 1.85 15.42
CA TYR A 8 13.03 3.11 14.75
C TYR A 8 14.06 2.93 13.64
N SER A 9 13.81 3.59 12.50
CA SER A 9 14.72 3.57 11.38
C SER A 9 16.08 4.19 11.73
N ARG A 10 17.15 3.71 11.09
CA ARG A 10 18.50 4.29 11.25
C ARG A 10 18.53 5.80 10.95
N SER A 11 17.73 6.25 9.98
CA SER A 11 17.62 7.67 9.65
C SER A 11 16.96 8.47 10.76
N ARG A 12 15.90 7.94 11.40
CA ARG A 12 15.22 8.59 12.53
C ARG A 12 16.14 8.70 13.75
N ILE A 13 16.85 7.62 14.10
CA ILE A 13 17.82 7.65 15.20
C ILE A 13 18.94 8.66 14.92
N LYS A 14 19.42 8.74 13.67
CA LYS A 14 20.42 9.74 13.28
C LYS A 14 19.90 11.17 13.45
N GLU A 15 18.66 11.42 13.06
CA GLU A 15 17.98 12.71 13.23
C GLU A 15 17.91 13.10 14.70
N TRP A 16 17.50 12.18 15.59
CA TRP A 16 17.45 12.46 17.03
C TRP A 16 18.82 12.76 17.65
N ILE A 17 19.87 12.08 17.21
CA ILE A 17 21.25 12.40 17.61
C ILE A 17 21.59 13.84 17.20
N LEU A 18 21.37 14.20 15.93
CA LEU A 18 21.68 15.54 15.42
C LEU A 18 20.83 16.64 16.07
N ASN A 19 19.58 16.33 16.42
CA ASN A 19 18.65 17.23 17.09
C ASN A 19 18.82 17.24 18.63
N GLN A 20 19.95 16.73 19.15
CA GLN A 20 20.29 16.81 20.57
C GLN A 20 19.25 16.13 21.48
N ARG A 21 18.61 15.07 20.98
CA ARG A 21 17.60 14.28 21.71
C ARG A 21 18.14 12.98 22.30
N VAL A 22 19.45 12.74 22.22
CA VAL A 22 20.09 11.50 22.65
C VAL A 22 21.17 11.78 23.69
N LEU A 23 21.10 11.05 24.80
CA LEU A 23 22.09 11.05 25.86
C LEU A 23 22.82 9.69 25.91
N VAL A 24 24.13 9.73 26.08
CA VAL A 24 24.99 8.56 26.35
C VAL A 24 25.70 8.81 27.68
N ASN A 25 25.44 7.96 28.69
CA ASN A 25 25.89 8.14 30.07
C ASN A 25 25.51 9.51 30.67
N GLY A 26 24.33 10.03 30.30
CA GLY A 26 23.84 11.33 30.76
C GLY A 26 24.48 12.54 30.05
N GLN A 27 25.38 12.33 29.09
CA GLN A 27 25.95 13.39 28.26
C GLN A 27 25.30 13.42 26.88
N LEU A 28 25.12 14.62 26.33
CA LEU A 28 24.57 14.82 25.00
C LEU A 28 25.44 14.15 23.94
N CYS A 29 24.83 13.32 23.11
CA CYS A 29 25.45 12.72 21.94
C CYS A 29 24.84 13.36 20.69
N ASP A 30 25.64 14.15 19.97
CA ASP A 30 25.25 14.86 18.75
C ASP A 30 25.99 14.35 17.49
N LYS A 31 26.82 13.32 17.65
CA LYS A 31 27.67 12.74 16.58
C LYS A 31 27.25 11.31 16.25
N PRO A 32 26.49 11.08 15.17
CA PRO A 32 26.02 9.73 14.81
C PRO A 32 27.12 8.72 14.47
N LYS A 33 28.34 9.20 14.20
CA LYS A 33 29.51 8.37 13.87
C LYS A 33 30.39 8.07 15.08
N GLU A 34 30.06 8.60 16.25
CA GLU A 34 30.82 8.36 17.46
C GLU A 34 30.78 6.87 17.80
N LYS A 35 31.95 6.29 18.07
CA LYS A 35 32.07 4.88 18.43
C LYS A 35 31.76 4.73 19.90
N VAL A 36 30.92 3.76 20.21
CA VAL A 36 30.67 3.31 21.58
C VAL A 36 31.60 2.13 21.91
N LEU A 37 32.00 2.03 23.16
CA LEU A 37 32.86 0.97 23.70
C LEU A 37 32.07 -0.23 24.21
N GLY A 38 30.76 -0.06 24.45
CA GLY A 38 29.87 -1.08 24.99
C GLY A 38 29.72 -0.94 26.51
N GLY A 39 28.47 -1.00 26.99
CA GLY A 39 28.12 -0.81 28.41
C GLY A 39 27.59 0.58 28.75
N GLU A 40 27.60 1.51 27.80
CA GLU A 40 27.01 2.84 27.99
C GLU A 40 25.49 2.79 28.14
N ARG A 41 24.96 3.69 28.97
CA ARG A 41 23.51 3.90 29.11
C ARG A 41 23.04 4.92 28.08
N VAL A 42 22.16 4.51 27.20
CA VAL A 42 21.55 5.38 26.19
C VAL A 42 20.15 5.79 26.65
N ALA A 43 19.86 7.09 26.66
CA ALA A 43 18.51 7.62 26.81
C ALA A 43 18.16 8.47 25.59
N ILE A 44 16.95 8.29 25.06
CA ILE A 44 16.42 9.06 23.93
C ILE A 44 15.17 9.76 24.43
N ASP A 45 15.16 11.08 24.34
CA ASP A 45 14.02 11.92 24.71
C ASP A 45 13.56 12.68 23.47
N ALA A 46 12.73 12.02 22.67
CA ALA A 46 12.24 12.53 21.41
C ALA A 46 10.71 12.39 21.34
N GLU A 47 10.06 13.47 20.93
CA GLU A 47 8.66 13.44 20.54
C GLU A 47 8.56 12.80 19.15
N ILE A 48 7.64 11.86 19.01
CA ILE A 48 7.24 11.34 17.70
C ILE A 48 6.16 12.30 17.23
N ASP A 49 6.49 13.23 16.34
CA ASP A 49 5.45 13.96 15.62
C ASP A 49 4.53 12.94 14.94
N GLU A 50 3.23 13.05 15.20
CA GLU A 50 2.22 12.45 14.35
C GLU A 50 2.33 13.14 12.99
N GLU A 51 3.21 12.65 12.12
CA GLU A 51 3.24 13.04 10.73
C GLU A 51 1.82 12.80 10.18
N ILE A 52 1.03 13.87 9.99
CA ILE A 52 -0.16 13.85 9.13
C ILE A 52 0.36 13.42 7.76
N ARG A 53 0.25 12.12 7.51
CA ARG A 53 1.08 11.50 6.47
C ARG A 53 0.60 11.89 5.08
N PHE A 54 -0.70 12.17 4.95
CA PHE A 54 -1.38 12.49 3.71
C PHE A 54 -2.51 13.49 3.96
N GLU A 55 -2.63 14.49 3.10
CA GLU A 55 -3.65 15.54 3.19
C GLU A 55 -4.94 15.17 2.49
N ALA A 56 -6.07 15.65 3.00
CA ALA A 56 -7.38 15.54 2.34
C ALA A 56 -7.41 16.40 1.07
N GLN A 57 -7.94 15.85 -0.03
CA GLN A 57 -8.08 16.59 -1.29
C GLN A 57 -9.47 16.38 -1.87
N ASP A 58 -10.08 17.47 -2.34
CA ASP A 58 -11.38 17.45 -3.02
C ASP A 58 -11.24 16.81 -4.41
N ILE A 59 -11.33 15.47 -4.43
CA ILE A 59 -11.26 14.62 -5.60
C ILE A 59 -12.56 13.81 -5.64
N PRO A 60 -13.41 14.00 -6.67
CA PRO A 60 -14.68 13.28 -6.75
C PRO A 60 -14.49 11.76 -6.81
N LEU A 61 -15.29 11.04 -6.03
CA LEU A 61 -15.39 9.57 -6.06
C LEU A 61 -16.75 9.17 -6.64
N ASP A 62 -16.75 8.23 -7.58
CA ASP A 62 -17.96 7.56 -8.07
C ASP A 62 -18.35 6.45 -7.10
N ILE A 63 -19.32 6.72 -6.22
CA ILE A 63 -19.75 5.82 -5.16
C ILE A 63 -20.89 4.93 -5.66
N VAL A 64 -20.60 3.64 -5.77
CA VAL A 64 -21.55 2.61 -6.23
C VAL A 64 -22.43 2.12 -5.09
N TYR A 65 -21.87 2.04 -3.89
CA TYR A 65 -22.56 1.59 -2.68
C TYR A 65 -21.88 2.14 -1.43
N GLU A 66 -22.67 2.48 -0.42
CA GLU A 66 -22.16 2.88 0.90
C GLU A 66 -23.12 2.44 1.99
N ASP A 67 -22.59 1.89 3.06
CA ASP A 67 -23.28 1.67 4.33
C ASP A 67 -22.42 2.11 5.52
N ASP A 68 -22.77 1.69 6.73
CA ASP A 68 -22.05 2.06 7.95
C ASP A 68 -20.61 1.50 8.00
N ASP A 69 -20.37 0.36 7.34
CA ASP A 69 -19.13 -0.42 7.46
C ASP A 69 -18.22 -0.32 6.23
N ILE A 70 -18.80 -0.20 5.03
CA ILE A 70 -18.06 -0.23 3.76
C ILE A 70 -18.49 0.85 2.78
N LEU A 71 -17.56 1.16 1.88
CA LEU A 71 -17.75 1.99 0.71
C LEU A 71 -17.27 1.19 -0.52
N VAL A 72 -18.08 1.16 -1.58
CA VAL A 72 -17.70 0.63 -2.89
C VAL A 72 -17.63 1.78 -3.88
N ILE A 73 -16.45 2.02 -4.45
CA ILE A 73 -16.23 3.03 -5.47
C ILE A 73 -15.96 2.40 -6.83
N ASN A 74 -16.32 3.09 -7.89
CA ASN A 74 -15.91 2.80 -9.25
C ASN A 74 -14.75 3.75 -9.63
N LYS A 75 -13.52 3.28 -9.46
CA LYS A 75 -12.32 4.09 -9.68
C LYS A 75 -12.15 4.42 -11.18
N PRO A 76 -11.99 5.69 -11.57
CA PRO A 76 -11.65 6.04 -12.95
C PRO A 76 -10.18 5.69 -13.26
N ARG A 77 -9.81 5.80 -14.54
CA ARG A 77 -8.41 5.78 -14.98
C ARG A 77 -7.67 7.05 -14.50
N ASP A 78 -6.35 7.08 -14.66
CA ASP A 78 -5.47 8.19 -14.26
C ASP A 78 -5.47 8.52 -12.75
N LEU A 79 -6.15 7.72 -11.92
CA LEU A 79 -6.23 7.92 -10.47
C LEU A 79 -5.47 6.82 -9.72
N VAL A 80 -4.43 7.22 -8.99
CA VAL A 80 -3.61 6.33 -8.15
C VAL A 80 -4.36 6.00 -6.86
N VAL A 81 -4.24 4.77 -6.36
CA VAL A 81 -4.97 4.33 -5.15
C VAL A 81 -4.35 4.86 -3.86
N HIS A 82 -3.04 4.73 -3.71
CA HIS A 82 -2.34 5.05 -2.46
C HIS A 82 -1.05 5.79 -2.77
N PRO A 83 -0.67 6.82 -1.99
CA PRO A 83 0.56 7.56 -2.20
C PRO A 83 1.80 6.68 -2.18
N GLY A 84 2.79 7.06 -2.98
CA GLY A 84 4.05 6.34 -3.12
C GLY A 84 5.07 7.12 -3.96
N ALA A 85 6.22 6.49 -4.24
CA ALA A 85 7.26 7.13 -5.05
C ALA A 85 6.71 7.57 -6.42
N GLY A 86 6.80 8.86 -6.72
CA GLY A 86 6.31 9.49 -7.95
C GLY A 86 4.86 9.99 -7.91
N ASN A 87 4.07 9.63 -6.88
CA ASN A 87 2.70 10.14 -6.66
C ASN A 87 2.52 10.39 -5.15
N PRO A 88 2.99 11.55 -4.63
CA PRO A 88 2.94 11.84 -3.21
C PRO A 88 1.52 12.15 -2.70
N ASP A 89 0.64 12.59 -3.58
CA ASP A 89 -0.76 12.96 -3.34
C ASP A 89 -1.60 12.72 -4.61
N GLY A 90 -2.82 13.27 -4.67
CA GLY A 90 -3.71 13.11 -5.82
C GLY A 90 -4.27 11.70 -5.96
N THR A 91 -4.47 11.00 -4.84
CA THR A 91 -4.84 9.57 -4.82
C THR A 91 -6.24 9.33 -4.26
N VAL A 92 -6.76 8.11 -4.44
CA VAL A 92 -8.00 7.65 -3.80
C VAL A 92 -7.92 7.84 -2.28
N LEU A 93 -6.76 7.61 -1.65
CA LEU A 93 -6.59 7.85 -0.22
C LEU A 93 -6.86 9.33 0.14
N ASN A 94 -6.33 10.27 -0.63
CA ASN A 94 -6.54 11.71 -0.40
C ASN A 94 -8.03 12.08 -0.56
N ALA A 95 -8.69 11.46 -1.55
CA ALA A 95 -10.12 11.62 -1.79
C ALA A 95 -10.97 11.07 -0.64
N LEU A 96 -10.61 9.90 -0.09
CA LEU A 96 -11.30 9.28 1.04
C LEU A 96 -11.19 10.12 2.31
N LEU A 97 -10.00 10.67 2.58
CA LEU A 97 -9.78 11.59 3.71
C LEU A 97 -10.63 12.85 3.61
N HIS A 98 -10.92 13.32 2.39
CA HIS A 98 -11.83 14.44 2.16
C HIS A 98 -13.29 14.04 2.32
N TYR A 99 -13.70 12.93 1.69
CA TYR A 99 -15.10 12.48 1.66
C TYR A 99 -15.61 12.03 3.03
N TYR A 100 -14.82 11.24 3.75
CA TYR A 100 -15.18 10.69 5.06
C TYR A 100 -14.00 10.84 6.03
N PRO A 101 -13.80 12.04 6.63
CA PRO A 101 -12.65 12.32 7.50
C PRO A 101 -12.38 11.31 8.63
N PRO A 102 -13.41 10.70 9.29
CA PRO A 102 -13.17 9.67 10.30
C PRO A 102 -12.41 8.43 9.80
N ILE A 103 -12.34 8.22 8.47
CA ILE A 103 -11.57 7.11 7.89
C ILE A 103 -10.07 7.21 8.17
N ALA A 104 -9.57 8.38 8.58
CA ALA A 104 -8.18 8.59 8.98
C ALA A 104 -7.75 7.63 10.11
N ASP A 105 -8.68 7.24 10.99
CA ASP A 105 -8.44 6.30 12.09
C ASP A 105 -8.35 4.83 11.61
N VAL A 106 -8.73 4.56 10.36
CA VAL A 106 -8.70 3.22 9.77
C VAL A 106 -7.37 3.02 9.03
N PRO A 107 -6.65 1.89 9.25
CA PRO A 107 -5.37 1.65 8.59
C PRO A 107 -5.45 1.82 7.07
N ARG A 108 -4.56 2.67 6.53
CA ARG A 108 -4.50 3.03 5.10
C ARG A 108 -5.82 3.62 4.56
N ALA A 109 -6.56 4.38 5.39
CA ALA A 109 -7.88 4.92 5.04
C ALA A 109 -8.85 3.84 4.55
N GLY A 110 -8.81 2.65 5.16
CA GLY A 110 -9.71 1.55 4.80
C GLY A 110 -9.37 0.79 3.51
N ILE A 111 -8.30 1.16 2.80
CA ILE A 111 -7.91 0.54 1.53
C ILE A 111 -7.29 -0.85 1.77
N VAL A 112 -8.06 -1.90 1.51
CA VAL A 112 -7.65 -3.30 1.71
C VAL A 112 -7.06 -3.98 0.46
N HIS A 113 -7.33 -3.45 -0.73
CA HIS A 113 -6.75 -3.92 -1.99
C HIS A 113 -6.45 -2.74 -2.93
N ARG A 114 -5.94 -2.99 -4.13
CA ARG A 114 -5.55 -1.92 -5.07
C ARG A 114 -5.88 -2.28 -6.52
N LEU A 115 -6.11 -1.23 -7.29
CA LEU A 115 -6.07 -1.22 -8.75
C LEU A 115 -4.87 -0.39 -9.22
N ASP A 116 -4.39 -0.64 -10.43
CA ASP A 116 -3.37 0.21 -11.04
C ASP A 116 -3.98 1.55 -11.48
N LYS A 117 -3.11 2.54 -11.70
CA LYS A 117 -3.49 3.92 -12.02
C LYS A 117 -4.51 3.98 -13.16
N ASP A 118 -4.22 3.26 -14.24
CA ASP A 118 -5.05 3.23 -15.45
C ASP A 118 -6.04 2.05 -15.50
N THR A 119 -6.12 1.23 -14.44
CA THR A 119 -7.17 0.22 -14.31
C THR A 119 -8.41 0.86 -13.71
N THR A 120 -9.55 0.77 -14.41
CA THR A 120 -10.85 1.22 -13.92
C THR A 120 -11.56 0.15 -13.11
N GLY A 121 -12.57 0.54 -12.32
CA GLY A 121 -13.56 -0.39 -11.79
C GLY A 121 -13.64 -0.42 -10.28
N LEU A 122 -14.25 -1.49 -9.78
CA LEU A 122 -14.73 -1.58 -8.41
C LEU A 122 -13.60 -1.70 -7.39
N MET A 123 -13.70 -0.91 -6.33
CA MET A 123 -12.90 -1.06 -5.11
C MET A 123 -13.79 -1.02 -3.89
N VAL A 124 -13.52 -1.93 -2.95
CA VAL A 124 -14.16 -1.93 -1.63
C VAL A 124 -13.18 -1.32 -0.62
N VAL A 125 -13.70 -0.43 0.21
CA VAL A 125 -12.99 0.33 1.24
C VAL A 125 -13.74 0.14 2.56
N ALA A 126 -13.02 -0.14 3.63
CA ALA A 126 -13.61 -0.22 4.97
C ALA A 126 -13.74 1.17 5.60
N LYS A 127 -14.91 1.50 6.14
CA LYS A 127 -15.15 2.74 6.88
C LYS A 127 -14.81 2.63 8.36
N THR A 128 -14.68 1.41 8.89
CA THR A 128 -14.41 1.15 10.30
C THR A 128 -13.25 0.18 10.50
N VAL A 129 -12.58 0.24 11.65
CA VAL A 129 -11.49 -0.70 12.01
C VAL A 129 -11.96 -2.16 12.04
N PRO A 130 -13.15 -2.51 12.61
CA PRO A 130 -13.67 -3.87 12.53
C PRO A 130 -13.92 -4.34 11.09
N ALA A 131 -14.52 -3.50 10.23
CA ALA A 131 -14.74 -3.83 8.83
C ALA A 131 -13.43 -4.06 8.08
N GLN A 132 -12.42 -3.22 8.32
CA GLN A 132 -11.09 -3.36 7.72
C GLN A 132 -10.45 -4.69 8.10
N THR A 133 -10.52 -5.07 9.37
CA THR A 133 -9.93 -6.31 9.89
C THR A 133 -10.57 -7.53 9.21
N ARG A 134 -11.91 -7.56 9.15
CA ARG A 134 -12.65 -8.66 8.51
C ARG A 134 -12.40 -8.72 6.99
N LEU A 135 -12.37 -7.59 6.29
CA LEU A 135 -12.09 -7.57 4.86
C LEU A 135 -10.67 -8.06 4.55
N VAL A 136 -9.68 -7.72 5.38
CA VAL A 136 -8.31 -8.24 5.24
C VAL A 136 -8.28 -9.75 5.48
N GLU A 137 -8.98 -10.24 6.50
CA GLU A 137 -9.10 -11.68 6.77
C GLU A 137 -9.75 -12.42 5.60
N SER A 138 -10.90 -11.95 5.09
CA SER A 138 -11.57 -12.57 3.94
C SER A 138 -10.74 -12.50 2.65
N LEU A 139 -9.88 -11.48 2.47
CA LEU A 139 -8.90 -11.46 1.36
C LEU A 139 -7.81 -12.52 1.52
N GLN A 140 -7.33 -12.74 2.74
CA GLN A 140 -6.33 -13.78 3.04
C GLN A 140 -6.92 -15.18 2.85
N LEU A 141 -8.17 -15.38 3.28
CA LEU A 141 -8.95 -16.62 3.11
C LEU A 141 -9.48 -16.82 1.68
N ARG A 142 -9.36 -15.81 0.81
CA ARG A 142 -9.82 -15.82 -0.59
C ARG A 142 -11.35 -15.96 -0.74
N GLU A 143 -12.11 -15.42 0.19
CA GLU A 143 -13.58 -15.42 0.19
C GLU A 143 -14.17 -14.28 -0.65
N ILE A 144 -13.36 -13.24 -0.91
CA ILE A 144 -13.77 -12.12 -1.75
C ILE A 144 -13.44 -12.41 -3.21
N THR A 145 -14.48 -12.54 -4.03
CA THR A 145 -14.33 -12.66 -5.48
C THR A 145 -14.07 -11.28 -6.08
N ARG A 146 -13.04 -11.21 -6.94
CA ARG A 146 -12.69 -10.03 -7.72
C ARG A 146 -12.59 -10.47 -9.17
N GLU A 147 -13.54 -10.03 -9.98
CA GLU A 147 -13.63 -10.34 -11.40
C GLU A 147 -13.26 -9.12 -12.23
N TYR A 148 -12.56 -9.34 -13.33
CA TYR A 148 -12.09 -8.31 -14.24
C TYR A 148 -12.48 -8.70 -15.65
N GLU A 149 -12.71 -7.71 -16.48
CA GLU A 149 -12.83 -7.88 -17.92
C GLU A 149 -11.64 -7.22 -18.61
N ALA A 150 -11.05 -7.90 -19.58
CA ALA A 150 -9.91 -7.40 -20.33
C ALA A 150 -9.95 -7.80 -21.81
N VAL A 151 -9.19 -7.07 -22.63
CA VAL A 151 -8.90 -7.44 -24.02
C VAL A 151 -7.41 -7.76 -24.14
N ALA A 152 -7.09 -9.03 -24.36
CA ALA A 152 -5.75 -9.53 -24.54
C ALA A 152 -5.35 -9.56 -26.03
N ILE A 153 -4.06 -9.35 -26.29
CA ILE A 153 -3.48 -9.51 -27.63
C ILE A 153 -3.28 -10.99 -27.94
N GLY A 154 -3.60 -11.39 -29.16
CA GLY A 154 -3.46 -12.76 -29.65
C GLY A 154 -4.75 -13.57 -29.54
N HIS A 155 -4.80 -14.63 -30.35
CA HIS A 155 -5.86 -15.63 -30.29
C HIS A 155 -5.54 -16.64 -29.18
N MET A 156 -6.37 -16.68 -28.13
CA MET A 156 -6.29 -17.69 -27.08
C MET A 156 -7.21 -18.86 -27.43
N THR A 157 -6.82 -20.10 -27.09
CA THR A 157 -7.58 -21.31 -27.47
C THR A 157 -8.37 -21.91 -26.31
N ALA A 158 -8.06 -21.54 -25.07
CA ALA A 158 -8.75 -22.01 -23.87
C ALA A 158 -8.62 -20.99 -22.73
N GLY A 159 -9.51 -21.09 -21.74
CA GLY A 159 -9.30 -20.50 -20.42
C GLY A 159 -8.24 -21.28 -19.62
N GLY A 160 -7.91 -20.81 -18.43
CA GLY A 160 -6.89 -21.47 -17.63
C GLY A 160 -6.58 -20.78 -16.31
N THR A 161 -5.48 -21.21 -15.71
CA THR A 161 -4.95 -20.65 -14.47
C THR A 161 -3.47 -20.35 -14.65
N VAL A 162 -3.07 -19.13 -14.33
CA VAL A 162 -1.67 -18.76 -14.15
C VAL A 162 -1.37 -18.79 -12.65
N ASN A 163 -0.52 -19.72 -12.23
CA ASN A 163 -0.09 -19.88 -10.84
C ASN A 163 1.43 -19.74 -10.77
N GLU A 164 1.89 -18.50 -10.77
CA GLU A 164 3.32 -18.15 -10.86
C GLU A 164 3.64 -17.04 -9.85
N PRO A 165 4.68 -17.16 -9.00
CA PRO A 165 5.01 -16.11 -8.06
C PRO A 165 5.54 -14.84 -8.76
N ILE A 166 5.21 -13.68 -8.21
CA ILE A 166 5.54 -12.36 -8.80
C ILE A 166 6.44 -11.56 -7.87
N SER A 167 7.48 -10.94 -8.42
CA SER A 167 8.38 -10.00 -7.72
C SER A 167 8.62 -8.73 -8.56
N ARG A 168 9.34 -7.76 -7.98
CA ARG A 168 9.85 -6.63 -8.76
C ARG A 168 10.90 -7.13 -9.74
N HIS A 169 10.88 -6.60 -10.96
CA HIS A 169 11.91 -6.92 -11.94
C HIS A 169 13.29 -6.47 -11.41
N PRO A 170 14.36 -7.29 -11.54
CA PRO A 170 15.66 -7.03 -10.91
C PRO A 170 16.32 -5.72 -11.36
N THR A 171 16.18 -5.35 -12.63
CA THR A 171 16.80 -4.15 -13.21
C THR A 171 15.81 -3.05 -13.63
N LYS A 172 14.60 -3.40 -14.09
CA LYS A 172 13.57 -2.45 -14.55
C LYS A 172 12.66 -2.02 -13.41
N ARG A 173 12.95 -0.87 -12.78
CA ARG A 173 12.26 -0.40 -11.56
C ARG A 173 10.74 -0.21 -11.70
N THR A 174 10.24 -0.01 -12.91
CA THR A 174 8.80 0.16 -13.22
C THR A 174 8.06 -1.14 -13.53
N HIS A 175 8.76 -2.29 -13.54
CA HIS A 175 8.18 -3.56 -13.97
C HIS A 175 8.07 -4.57 -12.81
N MET A 176 7.05 -5.41 -12.92
CA MET A 176 6.93 -6.67 -12.16
C MET A 176 7.35 -7.83 -13.07
N SER A 177 7.75 -8.97 -12.50
CA SER A 177 8.14 -10.16 -13.25
C SER A 177 7.77 -11.43 -12.50
N VAL A 178 7.49 -12.50 -13.25
CA VAL A 178 7.46 -13.86 -12.68
C VAL A 178 8.86 -14.20 -12.15
N HIS A 179 8.93 -14.65 -10.91
CA HIS A 179 10.20 -14.94 -10.24
C HIS A 179 10.01 -15.99 -9.14
N PRO A 180 10.85 -17.04 -9.04
CA PRO A 180 10.67 -18.10 -8.04
C PRO A 180 10.67 -17.63 -6.58
N MET A 181 11.44 -16.58 -6.26
CA MET A 181 11.47 -15.94 -4.93
C MET A 181 10.40 -14.82 -4.77
N GLY A 182 9.42 -14.77 -5.67
CA GLY A 182 8.33 -13.81 -5.64
C GLY A 182 7.25 -14.16 -4.63
N LYS A 183 6.26 -13.27 -4.47
CA LYS A 183 5.07 -13.57 -3.69
C LYS A 183 4.16 -14.50 -4.50
N PRO A 184 3.60 -15.57 -3.91
CA PRO A 184 2.65 -16.45 -4.62
C PRO A 184 1.48 -15.66 -5.20
N ALA A 185 1.15 -15.92 -6.46
CA ALA A 185 0.05 -15.26 -7.17
C ALA A 185 -0.69 -16.25 -8.06
N VAL A 186 -2.02 -16.21 -8.00
CA VAL A 186 -2.90 -17.08 -8.79
C VAL A 186 -3.91 -16.20 -9.52
N THR A 187 -4.05 -16.39 -10.82
CA THR A 187 -5.07 -15.73 -11.65
C THR A 187 -5.79 -16.77 -12.48
N HIS A 188 -7.11 -16.83 -12.37
CA HIS A 188 -7.97 -17.63 -13.23
C HIS A 188 -8.51 -16.73 -14.35
N TYR A 189 -8.57 -17.24 -15.57
CA TYR A 189 -9.13 -16.53 -16.71
C TYR A 189 -10.00 -17.46 -17.55
N ARG A 190 -11.06 -16.90 -18.15
CA ARG A 190 -11.95 -17.58 -19.09
C ARG A 190 -12.05 -16.76 -20.36
N ILE A 191 -12.33 -17.40 -21.50
CA ILE A 191 -12.51 -16.68 -22.75
C ILE A 191 -13.98 -16.27 -22.84
N MET A 192 -14.22 -14.97 -23.05
CA MET A 192 -15.56 -14.41 -23.21
C MET A 192 -15.90 -14.25 -24.69
N GLU A 193 -14.95 -13.80 -25.52
CA GLU A 193 -15.17 -13.52 -26.94
C GLU A 193 -13.86 -13.62 -27.74
N HIS A 194 -13.93 -14.19 -28.94
CA HIS A 194 -12.79 -14.24 -29.87
C HIS A 194 -12.87 -13.13 -30.91
N PHE A 195 -11.74 -12.47 -31.14
CA PHE A 195 -11.52 -11.60 -32.31
C PHE A 195 -10.42 -12.16 -33.20
N ARG A 196 -10.18 -11.52 -34.35
CA ARG A 196 -9.20 -12.00 -35.34
C ARG A 196 -7.79 -12.19 -34.77
N VAL A 197 -7.32 -11.22 -33.97
CA VAL A 197 -5.97 -11.22 -33.36
C VAL A 197 -5.98 -10.73 -31.90
N HIS A 198 -7.15 -10.80 -31.25
CA HIS A 198 -7.37 -10.42 -29.85
C HIS A 198 -8.37 -11.38 -29.21
N THR A 199 -8.42 -11.40 -27.88
CA THR A 199 -9.38 -12.19 -27.11
C THR A 199 -9.91 -11.36 -25.95
N ARG A 200 -11.23 -11.33 -25.76
CA ARG A 200 -11.85 -10.78 -24.54
C ARG A 200 -11.85 -11.87 -23.47
N VAL A 201 -11.33 -11.55 -22.30
CA VAL A 201 -11.18 -12.45 -21.14
C VAL A 201 -11.77 -11.86 -19.88
#